data_AF-A0A833EED4-F1
#
_entry.id   AF-A0A833EED4-F1
#
_cell.length_a   1.000
_cell.length_b   1.000
_cell.length_c   1.000
_cell.angle_alpha   90.00
_cell.angle_beta   90.00
_cell.angle_gamma   90.00
#
_symmetry.space_group_name_H-M   'P 1'
#
loop_
_entity.id
_entity.type
_entity.pdbx_description
1 polymer ?
#
loop_
_entity_poly.entity_id
_entity_poly.type
_entity_poly.pdbx_seq_one_letter_code
_entity_poly.pdbx_strand_id
1 'polypeptide(L)'
;MTFYIAWKIKLVIEYPQKLIYNDYTAKLLKTLLIKANPKLEHYFQPQRGAPPKPIHVTTLFIEDTKTRALYPHTSDPRRRPKPVTLEAGKPYTAYLGARQEAVGEIAEALAILAGGIEIQHH
;
A
#
# COMPACT_ATOMS: atom_id res chain seq x y z
N MET A 1 5.16 -21.18 -17.12
CA MET A 1 5.66 -19.79 -17.32
C MET A 1 5.11 -18.95 -16.18
N THR A 2 5.95 -18.31 -15.38
CA THR A 2 5.49 -17.46 -14.27
C THR A 2 5.23 -16.06 -14.80
N PHE A 3 3.99 -15.61 -14.72
CA PHE A 3 3.60 -14.25 -15.11
C PHE A 3 3.48 -13.34 -13.90
N TYR A 4 3.86 -12.09 -14.10
CA TYR A 4 3.66 -11.01 -13.16
C TYR A 4 2.72 -9.98 -13.76
N ILE A 5 1.76 -9.54 -12.97
CA ILE A 5 0.87 -8.42 -13.31
C ILE A 5 1.24 -7.25 -12.40
N ALA A 6 1.25 -6.06 -12.98
CA ALA A 6 1.49 -4.82 -12.25
C ALA A 6 0.28 -3.88 -12.40
N TRP A 7 -0.12 -3.28 -11.29
CA TRP A 7 -1.13 -2.24 -11.22
C TRP A 7 -0.50 -0.93 -10.75
N LYS A 8 -0.93 0.17 -11.37
CA LYS A 8 -0.72 1.53 -10.85
C LYS A 8 -1.96 1.90 -10.05
N ILE A 9 -1.80 2.05 -8.74
CA ILE A 9 -2.88 2.37 -7.80
C ILE A 9 -2.83 3.86 -7.50
N LYS A 10 -3.97 4.54 -7.66
CA LYS A 10 -4.18 5.91 -7.16
C LYS A 10 -5.03 5.84 -5.90
N LEU A 11 -4.45 6.23 -4.78
CA LEU A 11 -5.09 6.32 -3.47
C LEU A 11 -5.45 7.78 -3.19
N VAL A 12 -6.72 8.05 -2.91
CA VAL A 12 -7.19 9.33 -2.38
C VAL A 12 -7.76 9.07 -1.00
N ILE A 13 -7.33 9.84 -0.02
CA ILE A 13 -7.95 9.83 1.31
C ILE A 13 -9.02 10.90 1.30
N GLU A 14 -10.24 10.56 1.69
CA GLU A 14 -11.33 11.55 1.78
C GLU A 14 -11.45 12.12 3.20
N TYR A 15 -11.20 11.28 4.21
CA TYR A 15 -11.22 11.67 5.63
C TYR A 15 -10.23 10.79 6.41
N PRO A 16 -9.58 11.30 7.49
CA PRO A 16 -9.59 12.68 8.00
C PRO A 16 -8.87 13.67 7.09
N GLN A 17 -9.03 14.98 7.34
CA GLN A 17 -8.37 16.05 6.57
C GLN A 17 -6.85 15.88 6.47
N LYS A 18 -6.24 15.34 7.54
CA LYS A 18 -4.83 14.95 7.60
C LYS A 18 -4.69 13.61 8.31
N LEU A 19 -4.12 12.63 7.64
CA LEU A 19 -3.74 11.35 8.21
C LEU A 19 -2.23 11.35 8.50
N ILE A 20 -1.87 11.28 9.79
CA ILE A 20 -0.48 11.15 10.23
C ILE A 20 -0.13 9.65 10.27
N TYR A 21 0.79 9.22 9.42
CA TYR A 21 1.21 7.83 9.32
C TYR A 21 2.67 7.67 9.72
N ASN A 22 2.90 6.92 10.81
CA ASN A 22 4.22 6.77 11.43
C ASN A 22 5.06 5.63 10.82
N ASP A 23 4.45 4.82 9.95
CA ASP A 23 5.04 3.60 9.38
C ASP A 23 5.34 3.75 7.88
N TYR A 24 5.99 2.75 7.28
CA TYR A 24 6.16 2.71 5.83
C TYR A 24 4.81 2.67 5.12
N THR A 25 4.55 3.59 4.18
CA THR A 25 3.23 3.71 3.53
C THR A 25 2.86 2.49 2.66
N ALA A 26 3.82 1.64 2.29
CA ALA A 26 3.53 0.32 1.72
C ALA A 26 2.70 -0.56 2.70
N LYS A 27 2.91 -0.43 4.01
CA LYS A 27 2.11 -1.12 5.04
C LYS A 27 0.67 -0.61 5.07
N LEU A 28 0.44 0.69 4.83
CA LEU A 28 -0.91 1.25 4.74
C LEU A 28 -1.67 0.56 3.60
N LEU A 29 -1.10 0.57 2.40
CA LEU A 29 -1.74 -0.05 1.24
C LEU A 29 -1.94 -1.56 1.42
N LYS A 30 -0.94 -2.26 1.96
CA LYS A 30 -1.10 -3.69 2.35
C LYS A 30 -2.28 -3.89 3.31
N THR A 31 -2.41 -3.03 4.33
CA THR A 31 -3.49 -3.13 5.32
C THR A 31 -4.85 -2.90 4.66
N LEU A 32 -4.96 -1.92 3.76
CA LEU A 32 -6.20 -1.66 3.01
C LEU A 32 -6.58 -2.87 2.14
N LEU A 33 -5.61 -3.44 1.41
CA LEU A 33 -5.82 -4.63 0.59
C LEU A 33 -6.30 -5.82 1.41
N ILE A 34 -5.66 -6.10 2.56
CA ILE A 34 -6.06 -7.20 3.46
C ILE A 34 -7.43 -6.93 4.09
N LYS A 35 -7.73 -5.69 4.49
CA LYS A 35 -9.06 -5.34 5.02
C LYS A 35 -10.15 -5.53 3.97
N ALA A 36 -9.88 -5.19 2.72
CA ALA A 36 -10.79 -5.39 1.61
C ALA A 36 -10.98 -6.87 1.28
N ASN A 37 -9.90 -7.66 1.29
CA ASN A 37 -9.94 -9.10 1.07
C ASN A 37 -8.99 -9.82 2.04
N PRO A 38 -9.48 -10.37 3.17
CA PRO A 38 -8.63 -11.06 4.16
C PRO A 38 -7.86 -12.25 3.61
N LYS A 39 -8.31 -12.86 2.51
CA LYS A 39 -7.58 -13.92 1.79
C LYS A 39 -6.23 -13.45 1.25
N LEU A 40 -5.95 -12.15 1.19
CA LEU A 40 -4.64 -11.66 0.79
C LEU A 40 -3.55 -11.85 1.86
N GLU A 41 -3.93 -12.10 3.11
CA GLU A 41 -2.98 -12.13 4.22
C GLU A 41 -1.87 -13.17 4.02
N HIS A 42 -2.20 -14.40 3.60
CA HIS A 42 -1.22 -15.47 3.41
C HIS A 42 -0.22 -15.16 2.28
N TYR A 43 -0.58 -14.38 1.27
CA TYR A 43 0.33 -13.96 0.20
C TYR A 43 1.37 -12.92 0.65
N PHE A 44 1.08 -12.17 1.72
CA PHE A 44 2.02 -11.20 2.29
C PHE A 44 2.93 -11.79 3.39
N GLN A 45 2.60 -12.98 3.89
CA GLN A 45 3.39 -13.67 4.91
C GLN A 45 4.66 -14.27 4.30
N PRO A 46 5.79 -14.30 5.05
CA PRO A 46 6.97 -15.03 4.62
C PRO A 46 6.65 -16.52 4.56
N GLN A 47 6.80 -17.15 3.40
CA GLN A 47 6.69 -18.60 3.27
C GLN A 47 8.07 -19.23 3.55
N ARG A 48 8.15 -20.18 4.50
CA ARG A 48 9.40 -20.88 4.85
C ARG A 48 9.95 -21.62 3.62
N GLY A 49 11.22 -21.38 3.30
CA GLY A 49 11.93 -22.05 2.21
C GLY A 49 11.46 -21.68 0.79
N ALA A 50 10.63 -20.65 0.63
CA ALA A 50 9.95 -20.34 -0.62
C ALA A 50 10.61 -19.18 -1.40
N PRO A 51 10.39 -19.11 -2.72
CA PRO A 51 10.77 -17.97 -3.57
C PRO A 51 10.22 -16.62 -3.05
N PRO A 52 10.71 -15.47 -3.55
CA PRO A 52 10.26 -14.15 -3.09
C PRO A 52 8.73 -14.04 -3.09
N LYS A 53 8.19 -13.25 -2.15
CA LYS A 53 6.75 -13.13 -1.91
C LYS A 53 5.99 -12.95 -3.22
N PRO A 54 4.83 -13.61 -3.39
CA PRO A 54 4.03 -13.52 -4.61
C PRO A 54 3.45 -12.13 -4.84
N ILE A 55 3.47 -11.24 -3.84
CA ILE A 55 3.01 -9.85 -3.91
C ILE A 55 4.11 -8.88 -3.47
N HIS A 56 4.30 -7.80 -4.23
CA HIS A 56 5.11 -6.65 -3.89
C HIS A 56 4.29 -5.36 -3.98
N VAL A 57 4.38 -4.51 -2.96
CA VAL A 57 3.74 -3.20 -2.91
C VAL A 57 4.80 -2.14 -2.65
N THR A 58 4.86 -1.12 -3.51
CA THR A 58 5.78 0.00 -3.30
C THR A 58 5.26 0.93 -2.20
N THR A 59 6.14 1.78 -1.69
CA THR A 59 5.73 2.94 -0.90
C THR A 59 4.86 3.87 -1.75
N LEU A 60 4.02 4.69 -1.11
CA LEU A 60 3.27 5.74 -1.80
C LEU A 60 4.23 6.82 -2.33
N PHE A 61 3.90 7.43 -3.45
CA PHE A 61 4.63 8.55 -4.02
C PHE A 61 3.67 9.65 -4.46
N ILE A 62 4.19 10.87 -4.50
CA ILE A 62 3.52 12.01 -5.14
C ILE A 62 4.12 12.13 -6.54
N GLU A 63 3.26 12.03 -7.54
CA GLU A 63 3.62 12.30 -8.94
C GLU A 63 3.41 13.80 -9.19
N ASP A 64 4.42 14.61 -8.86
CA ASP A 64 4.51 16.02 -9.27
C ASP A 64 5.65 16.19 -10.30
N THR A 65 6.34 17.34 -10.33
CA THR A 65 7.50 17.56 -11.21
C THR A 65 8.71 16.69 -10.86
N LYS A 66 8.78 16.14 -9.64
CA LYS A 66 9.77 15.17 -9.18
C LYS A 66 9.10 14.08 -8.34
N THR A 67 9.04 12.85 -8.86
CA THR A 67 8.51 11.70 -8.13
C THR A 67 9.15 11.57 -6.74
N ARG A 68 8.36 11.79 -5.70
CA ARG A 68 8.83 11.76 -4.30
C ARG A 68 8.17 10.61 -3.55
N ALA A 69 8.99 9.66 -3.13
CA ALA A 69 8.57 8.57 -2.26
C ALA A 69 8.21 9.06 -0.84
N LEU A 70 7.14 8.52 -0.28
CA LEU A 70 6.60 8.86 1.02
C LEU A 70 6.86 7.72 2.01
N TYR A 71 7.89 7.86 2.81
CA TYR A 71 8.18 6.97 3.92
C TYR A 71 8.79 7.77 5.08
N PRO A 72 8.63 7.30 6.32
CA PRO A 72 9.30 7.94 7.44
C PRO A 72 10.81 7.93 7.22
N HIS A 73 11.41 9.12 7.20
CA HIS A 73 12.85 9.28 6.99
C HIS A 73 13.45 10.13 8.13
N THR A 74 14.67 9.78 8.54
CA THR A 74 15.52 10.60 9.40
C THR A 74 16.90 10.71 8.77
N SER A 75 17.47 11.92 8.76
CA SER A 75 18.87 12.13 8.42
C SER A 75 19.80 11.84 9.62
N ASP A 76 19.23 11.62 10.81
CA ASP A 76 19.95 11.38 12.06
C ASP A 76 19.44 10.06 12.68
N PRO A 77 20.28 9.01 12.78
CA PRO A 77 19.88 7.72 13.34
C PRO A 77 19.48 7.78 14.82
N ARG A 78 19.81 8.86 15.54
CA ARG A 78 19.43 9.08 16.94
C ARG A 78 18.05 9.71 17.10
N ARG A 79 17.43 10.19 16.02
CA ARG A 79 16.11 10.83 16.02
C ARG A 79 15.04 9.90 15.47
N ARG A 80 13.83 10.02 16.02
CA ARG A 80 12.66 9.34 15.45
C ARG A 80 12.42 9.86 14.03
N PRO A 81 12.19 8.96 13.04
CA PRO A 81 11.79 9.36 11.69
C PRO A 81 10.59 10.29 11.71
N LYS A 82 10.60 11.30 10.83
CA LYS A 82 9.43 12.18 10.67
C LYS A 82 8.29 11.37 10.05
N PRO A 83 7.06 11.42 10.59
CA PRO A 83 5.93 10.72 10.02
C PRO A 83 5.56 11.28 8.65
N VAL A 84 4.87 10.46 7.86
CA VAL A 84 4.27 10.90 6.61
C VAL A 84 2.92 11.56 6.92
N THR A 85 2.66 12.74 6.36
CA THR A 85 1.33 13.34 6.39
C THR A 85 0.66 13.13 5.04
N LEU A 86 -0.51 12.49 5.06
CA LEU A 86 -1.37 12.34 3.90
C LEU A 86 -2.56 13.29 4.04
N GLU A 87 -2.85 14.07 3.02
CA GLU A 87 -3.86 15.13 3.00
C GLU A 87 -5.11 14.63 2.27
N ALA A 88 -6.28 15.00 2.80
CA ALA A 88 -7.54 14.66 2.16
C ALA A 88 -7.66 15.28 0.76
N GLY A 89 -8.27 14.55 -0.18
CA GLY A 89 -8.46 14.94 -1.57
C GLY A 89 -7.19 14.89 -2.44
N LYS A 90 -6.01 14.66 -1.85
CA LYS A 90 -4.76 14.58 -2.59
C LYS A 90 -4.53 13.17 -3.13
N PRO A 91 -4.20 13.00 -4.43
CA PRO A 91 -3.87 11.69 -4.98
C PRO A 91 -2.45 11.28 -4.61
N TYR A 92 -2.32 10.05 -4.16
CA TYR A 92 -1.07 9.34 -3.91
C TYR A 92 -1.00 8.12 -4.80
N THR A 93 0.16 7.81 -5.34
CA THR A 93 0.31 6.68 -6.27
C THR A 93 1.15 5.58 -5.63
N ALA A 94 0.84 4.32 -5.91
CA ALA A 94 1.66 3.15 -5.59
C ALA A 94 1.68 2.18 -6.78
N TYR A 95 2.68 1.31 -6.81
CA TYR A 95 2.69 0.15 -7.70
C TYR A 95 2.50 -1.12 -6.88
N LEU A 96 1.64 -1.99 -7.39
CA LEU A 96 1.38 -3.34 -6.86
C LEU A 96 1.78 -4.32 -7.95
N GLY A 97 2.74 -5.19 -7.66
CA GLY A 97 3.13 -6.29 -8.54
C GLY A 97 2.76 -7.62 -7.90
N ALA A 98 2.20 -8.55 -8.68
CA ALA A 98 1.89 -9.88 -8.16
C ALA A 98 2.06 -11.00 -9.17
N ARG A 99 2.34 -12.20 -8.66
CA ARG A 99 2.27 -13.45 -9.42
C ARG A 99 0.83 -13.82 -9.73
N GLN A 100 0.66 -14.58 -10.82
CA GLN A 100 -0.64 -15.05 -11.30
C GLN A 100 -1.55 -15.63 -10.22
N GLU A 101 -0.98 -16.39 -9.27
CA GLU A 101 -1.69 -17.04 -8.16
C GLU A 101 -2.39 -16.08 -7.16
N ALA A 102 -2.04 -14.79 -7.16
CA ALA A 102 -2.62 -13.78 -6.26
C ALA A 102 -3.49 -12.75 -7.01
N VAL A 103 -3.62 -12.87 -8.33
CA VAL A 103 -4.28 -11.86 -9.18
C VAL A 103 -5.76 -11.76 -8.87
N GLY A 104 -6.44 -12.89 -8.65
CA GLY A 104 -7.88 -12.91 -8.38
C GLY A 104 -8.23 -12.17 -7.09
N GLU A 105 -7.51 -12.48 -6.01
CA GLU A 105 -7.71 -11.89 -4.70
C GLU A 105 -7.35 -10.40 -4.69
N ILE A 106 -6.33 -10.00 -5.46
CA ILE A 106 -5.98 -8.58 -5.65
C ILE A 106 -7.07 -7.84 -6.41
N ALA A 107 -7.56 -8.40 -7.51
CA ALA A 107 -8.60 -7.76 -8.32
C ALA A 107 -9.88 -7.55 -7.50
N GLU A 108 -10.28 -8.55 -6.70
CA GLU A 108 -11.38 -8.46 -5.75
C GLU A 108 -11.16 -7.35 -4.72
N ALA A 109 -9.98 -7.30 -4.09
CA ALA A 109 -9.64 -6.26 -3.12
C ALA A 109 -9.67 -4.84 -3.72
N LEU A 110 -9.13 -4.68 -4.93
CA LEU A 110 -9.13 -3.40 -5.64
C LEU A 110 -10.56 -2.96 -6.03
N ALA A 111 -11.42 -3.89 -6.44
CA ALA A 111 -12.81 -3.61 -6.75
C ALA A 111 -13.58 -3.13 -5.50
N ILE A 112 -13.39 -3.79 -4.36
CA ILE A 112 -13.97 -3.38 -3.07
C ILE A 112 -13.46 -1.98 -2.68
N LEU A 113 -12.15 -1.74 -2.77
CA LEU A 113 -11.55 -0.44 -2.47
C LEU A 113 -12.06 0.69 -3.39
N ALA A 114 -12.26 0.39 -4.67
CA ALA A 114 -12.80 1.36 -5.63
C ALA A 114 -14.28 1.71 -5.35
N GLY A 115 -15.03 0.80 -4.74
CA GLY A 115 -16.40 1.04 -4.25
C GLY A 115 -16.47 1.85 -2.94
N GLY A 116 -15.32 2.14 -2.32
CA GLY A 116 -15.22 2.80 -1.02
C GLY A 116 -15.19 1.79 0.15
N ILE A 117 -14.36 2.06 1.16
CA ILE A 117 -14.30 1.27 2.41
C ILE A 117 -14.40 2.22 3.59
N GLU A 118 -15.32 1.94 4.50
CA GLU A 118 -15.37 2.59 5.81
C GLU A 118 -14.34 1.94 6.74
N ILE A 119 -13.40 2.74 7.25
CA ILE A 119 -12.41 2.28 8.24
C ILE A 119 -12.88 2.75 9.62
N GLN A 120 -13.37 1.82 10.44
CA GLN A 120 -13.64 2.10 11.84
C GLN A 120 -12.33 2.18 12.62
N HIS A 121 -12.11 3.28 13.31
CA HIS A 121 -11.07 3.43 14.32
C HIS A 121 -11.67 3.08 15.69
N HIS A 122 -11.16 2.03 16.33
CA HIS A 122 -11.37 1.76 17.76
C HIS A 122 -10.31 2.48 18.60
#